data_AF-A0A9E3C887-F1
#
_entry.id   AF-A0A9E3C887-F1
#
_cell.length_a   1.000
_cell.length_b   1.000
_cell.length_c   1.000
_cell.angle_alpha   90.00
_cell.angle_beta   90.00
_cell.angle_gamma   90.00
#
_symmetry.space_group_name_H-M   'P 1'
#
loop_
_entity.id
_entity.type
_entity.pdbx_description
1 polymer ?
#
loop_
_entity_poly.entity_id
_entity_poly.type
_entity_poly.pdbx_seq_one_letter_code
_entity_poly.pdbx_strand_id
1 'polypeptide(L)'
;MNRRTFASRALAKCLAPAVLVGALLPGTALLPTVAQADPPRFYDDNGPDRDWDRGAARGELNWSGDVDDTVIVYVHGRDVRTRTVRGKSANNINTQLSGRLPRGPISVFLRERDGRGSVRVVQQPTPDNDFTAAVRIHDPQRGRSHYNFVLAWRPLSPPPGAFGY
;
A
#
# COMPACT_ATOMS: atom_id res chain seq x y z
N MET A 1 32.33 5.22 -11.72
CA MET A 1 31.22 6.06 -12.24
C MET A 1 30.66 5.42 -13.49
N ASN A 2 29.33 5.43 -13.69
CA ASN A 2 28.76 5.70 -15.01
C ASN A 2 27.32 6.23 -14.90
N ARG A 3 26.89 6.99 -15.92
CA ARG A 3 25.82 7.99 -15.80
C ARG A 3 24.46 7.47 -16.29
N ARG A 4 23.40 8.09 -15.76
CA ARG A 4 22.00 7.95 -16.21
C ARG A 4 21.84 8.37 -17.67
N THR A 5 20.83 7.85 -18.37
CA THR A 5 20.19 8.53 -19.51
C THR A 5 18.71 8.13 -19.57
N PHE A 6 17.83 9.14 -19.63
CA PHE A 6 16.40 9.00 -19.93
C PHE A 6 16.18 9.09 -21.45
N ALA A 7 15.18 8.39 -22.00
CA ALA A 7 14.54 8.78 -23.25
C ALA A 7 13.10 8.25 -23.34
N SER A 8 12.12 9.14 -23.17
CA SER A 8 10.73 8.89 -23.59
C SER A 8 10.60 9.14 -25.09
N ARG A 9 9.75 8.37 -25.79
CA ARG A 9 9.11 8.85 -27.04
C ARG A 9 7.87 8.03 -27.38
N ALA A 10 6.75 8.74 -27.56
CA ALA A 10 5.59 8.25 -28.27
C ALA A 10 5.64 8.77 -29.72
N LEU A 11 5.06 8.04 -30.67
CA LEU A 11 3.96 8.51 -31.55
C LEU A 11 3.64 7.51 -32.68
N ALA A 12 2.40 7.56 -33.17
CA ALA A 12 1.86 6.82 -34.32
C ALA A 12 2.55 7.24 -35.66
N LYS A 13 2.36 6.58 -36.82
CA LYS A 13 1.07 6.36 -37.51
C LYS A 13 1.27 5.56 -38.84
N CYS A 14 0.17 5.00 -39.33
CA CYS A 14 -0.11 4.25 -40.58
C CYS A 14 0.81 4.40 -41.82
N LEU A 15 0.99 3.32 -42.59
CA LEU A 15 0.36 3.14 -43.92
C LEU A 15 0.45 1.68 -44.45
N ALA A 16 -0.44 1.31 -45.37
CA ALA A 16 -0.45 0.04 -46.13
C ALA A 16 -0.58 0.31 -47.64
N PRO A 17 -0.33 -0.70 -48.50
CA PRO A 17 -1.37 -1.16 -49.46
C PRO A 17 -1.48 -2.71 -49.47
N ALA A 18 -2.66 -3.36 -49.47
CA ALA A 18 -3.70 -3.45 -50.52
C ALA A 18 -3.18 -4.16 -51.81
N VAL A 19 -3.60 -5.38 -52.16
CA VAL A 19 -4.80 -5.79 -52.97
C VAL A 19 -4.64 -7.32 -53.23
N LEU A 20 -5.61 -8.26 -53.28
CA LEU A 20 -7.06 -8.37 -52.94
C LEU A 20 -7.44 -9.89 -52.94
N VAL A 21 -8.74 -10.26 -53.12
CA VAL A 21 -9.34 -11.62 -53.22
C VAL A 21 -9.37 -12.43 -51.91
N GLY A 22 -10.49 -13.02 -51.46
CA GLY A 22 -11.86 -12.93 -51.95
C GLY A 22 -12.81 -13.94 -51.25
N ALA A 23 -13.86 -13.42 -50.59
CA ALA A 23 -15.05 -14.12 -50.10
C ALA A 23 -14.97 -15.05 -48.85
N LEU A 24 -15.78 -14.66 -47.85
CA LEU A 24 -16.71 -15.51 -47.07
C LEU A 24 -16.24 -16.38 -45.88
N LEU A 25 -15.92 -15.73 -44.74
CA LEU A 25 -16.36 -16.20 -43.40
C LEU A 25 -16.57 -14.98 -42.46
N PRO A 26 -17.58 -14.99 -41.57
CA PRO A 26 -17.83 -13.88 -40.64
C PRO A 26 -16.89 -13.89 -39.43
N GLY A 27 -16.10 -12.83 -39.29
CA GLY A 27 -15.64 -12.23 -38.04
C GLY A 27 -15.13 -13.15 -36.91
N THR A 28 -13.91 -13.66 -37.02
CA THR A 28 -13.12 -14.08 -35.85
C THR A 28 -12.15 -12.99 -35.44
N ALA A 29 -12.54 -12.20 -34.44
CA ALA A 29 -11.64 -11.27 -33.79
C ALA A 29 -10.64 -12.04 -32.91
N LEU A 30 -9.36 -12.07 -33.30
CA LEU A 30 -8.28 -12.50 -32.43
C LEU A 30 -8.12 -11.47 -31.30
N LEU A 31 -8.81 -11.70 -30.19
CA LEU A 31 -8.53 -11.01 -28.94
C LEU A 31 -7.09 -11.32 -28.51
N PRO A 32 -6.30 -10.34 -28.03
CA PRO A 32 -5.08 -10.67 -27.33
C PRO A 32 -5.45 -11.47 -26.07
N THR A 33 -4.86 -12.64 -25.88
CA THR A 33 -4.92 -13.35 -24.60
C THR A 33 -4.36 -12.43 -23.53
N VAL A 34 -5.25 -11.83 -22.74
CA VAL A 34 -4.88 -11.29 -21.44
C VAL A 34 -4.34 -12.48 -20.67
N ALA A 35 -3.06 -12.47 -20.35
CA ALA A 35 -2.46 -13.48 -19.49
C ALA A 35 -3.30 -13.51 -18.21
N GLN A 36 -3.96 -14.64 -17.93
CA GLN A 36 -4.66 -14.84 -16.68
C GLN A 36 -3.63 -14.68 -15.58
N ALA A 37 -3.74 -13.60 -14.80
CA ALA A 37 -3.10 -13.57 -13.50
C ALA A 37 -3.65 -14.77 -12.73
N ASP A 38 -2.76 -15.65 -12.28
CA ASP A 38 -3.16 -16.76 -11.42
C ASP A 38 -4.00 -16.18 -10.28
N PRO A 39 -5.24 -16.67 -10.05
CA PRO A 39 -5.99 -16.25 -8.88
C PRO A 39 -5.14 -16.56 -7.65
N PRO A 40 -5.13 -15.68 -6.62
CA PRO A 40 -4.39 -15.98 -5.40
C PRO A 40 -4.87 -17.33 -4.88
N ARG A 41 -3.93 -18.28 -4.73
CA ARG A 41 -4.25 -19.62 -4.25
C ARG A 41 -4.95 -19.47 -2.89
N PHE A 42 -6.22 -19.81 -2.86
CA PHE A 42 -6.94 -19.99 -1.61
C PHE A 42 -6.19 -21.06 -0.82
N TYR A 43 -5.89 -20.77 0.44
CA TYR A 43 -5.19 -21.72 1.29
C TYR A 43 -6.18 -22.84 1.62
N ASP A 44 -5.95 -24.04 1.08
CA ASP A 44 -6.83 -25.18 1.27
C ASP A 44 -6.98 -25.54 2.76
N ASP A 45 -8.23 -25.75 3.18
CA ASP A 45 -8.62 -25.92 4.57
C ASP A 45 -8.13 -27.23 5.19
N ASN A 46 -7.43 -27.12 6.32
CA ASN A 46 -7.41 -28.13 7.38
C ASN A 46 -7.23 -27.40 8.72
N GLY A 47 -8.33 -27.27 9.49
CA GLY A 47 -8.37 -26.54 10.77
C GLY A 47 -7.44 -27.12 11.85
N PRO A 48 -7.18 -26.36 12.94
CA PRO A 48 -8.26 -25.74 13.71
C PRO A 48 -8.15 -24.22 13.95
N ASP A 49 -9.30 -23.59 14.13
CA ASP A 49 -9.49 -22.16 14.42
C ASP A 49 -9.07 -21.80 15.86
N ARG A 50 -7.77 -21.81 16.17
CA ARG A 50 -7.31 -21.67 17.58
C ARG A 50 -6.15 -20.72 17.88
N ASP A 51 -5.56 -20.02 16.89
CA ASP A 51 -4.49 -19.03 17.16
C ASP A 51 -4.67 -17.64 16.51
N TRP A 52 -5.66 -17.46 15.62
CA TRP A 52 -5.92 -16.17 14.97
C TRP A 52 -6.83 -15.24 15.79
N ASP A 53 -7.58 -15.79 16.74
CA ASP A 53 -8.67 -15.10 17.45
C ASP A 53 -8.33 -14.69 18.88
N ARG A 54 -8.02 -13.39 19.04
CA ARG A 54 -8.84 -12.41 19.80
C ARG A 54 -8.10 -11.11 20.10
N GLY A 55 -6.77 -11.16 20.20
CA GLY A 55 -5.95 -9.99 20.59
C GLY A 55 -5.08 -9.35 19.50
N ALA A 56 -4.94 -9.96 18.31
CA ALA A 56 -3.89 -9.58 17.35
C ALA A 56 -4.36 -9.22 15.93
N ALA A 57 -5.56 -9.63 15.51
CA ALA A 57 -6.05 -9.38 14.15
C ALA A 57 -6.43 -7.91 13.89
N ARG A 58 -6.71 -7.16 14.96
CA ARG A 58 -7.02 -5.72 14.96
C ARG A 58 -6.08 -5.03 15.95
N GLY A 59 -5.83 -3.75 15.74
CA GLY A 59 -5.03 -2.95 16.64
C GLY A 59 -4.82 -1.55 16.09
N GLU A 60 -4.09 -0.75 16.87
CA GLU A 60 -3.74 0.62 16.52
C GLU A 60 -2.37 1.01 17.06
N LEU A 61 -1.77 1.97 16.37
CA LEU A 61 -0.60 2.73 16.78
C LEU A 61 -1.05 4.18 16.99
N ASN A 62 -0.93 4.67 18.21
CA ASN A 62 -0.91 6.09 18.50
C ASN A 62 0.54 6.58 18.39
N TRP A 63 0.80 7.47 17.44
CA TRP A 63 2.09 8.11 17.22
C TRP A 63 1.94 9.61 17.47
N SER A 64 2.87 10.21 18.19
CA SER A 64 3.02 11.65 18.25
C SER A 64 4.48 12.09 18.22
N GLY A 65 4.73 13.33 17.84
CA GLY A 65 6.07 13.92 17.83
C GLY A 65 6.16 15.22 17.05
N ASP A 66 7.31 15.88 17.17
CA ASP A 66 7.52 17.21 16.60
C ASP A 66 8.25 17.11 15.25
N VAL A 67 7.61 17.61 14.18
CA VAL A 67 8.06 17.49 12.79
C VAL A 67 8.42 18.86 12.22
N ASP A 68 9.47 18.90 11.40
CA ASP A 68 9.91 20.05 10.60
C ASP A 68 10.06 19.53 9.15
N ASP A 69 9.25 20.02 8.21
CA ASP A 69 9.08 19.50 6.84
C ASP A 69 8.52 18.05 6.72
N THR A 70 9.32 17.04 6.36
CA THR A 70 8.79 15.75 5.87
C THR A 70 9.37 14.54 6.60
N VAL A 71 8.49 13.73 7.17
CA VAL A 71 8.81 12.51 7.92
C VAL A 71 7.99 11.33 7.39
N ILE A 72 8.59 10.15 7.38
CA ILE A 72 7.90 8.88 7.13
C ILE A 72 8.03 7.99 8.36
N VAL A 73 6.91 7.50 8.86
CA VAL A 73 6.82 6.49 9.92
C VAL A 73 6.55 5.14 9.28
N TYR A 74 7.47 4.20 9.46
CA TYR A 74 7.34 2.82 9.00
C TYR A 74 6.88 1.95 10.18
N VAL A 75 5.97 1.02 9.91
CA VAL A 75 5.40 0.10 10.91
C VAL A 75 5.48 -1.33 10.38
N HIS A 76 6.13 -2.21 11.12
CA HIS A 76 6.28 -3.63 10.80
C HIS A 76 6.11 -4.44 12.09
N GLY A 77 5.12 -5.32 12.17
CA GLY A 77 4.92 -6.12 13.40
C GLY A 77 4.67 -5.24 14.63
N ARG A 78 5.62 -5.20 15.56
CA ARG A 78 5.60 -4.26 16.72
C ARG A 78 6.60 -3.12 16.59
N ASP A 79 7.42 -3.14 15.55
CA ASP A 79 8.50 -2.20 15.32
C ASP A 79 7.98 -0.95 14.60
N VAL A 80 8.25 0.22 15.18
CA VAL A 80 7.90 1.52 14.61
C VAL A 80 9.18 2.32 14.41
N ARG A 81 9.46 2.67 13.15
CA ARG A 81 10.66 3.41 12.78
C ARG A 81 10.31 4.73 12.12
N THR A 82 10.60 5.82 12.80
CA THR A 82 10.47 7.18 12.25
C THR A 82 11.73 7.55 11.45
N ARG A 83 11.57 8.11 10.24
CA ARG A 83 12.66 8.62 9.41
C ARG A 83 12.30 10.00 8.85
N THR A 84 13.08 11.01 9.22
CA THR A 84 13.06 12.31 8.54
C THR A 84 13.60 12.16 7.11
N VAL A 85 12.87 12.70 6.13
CA VAL A 85 13.23 12.72 4.71
C VAL A 85 13.68 14.12 4.29
N ARG A 86 13.10 15.16 4.89
CA ARG A 86 13.48 16.58 4.72
C ARG A 86 13.25 17.34 6.01
N GLY A 87 13.93 18.48 6.16
CA GLY A 87 13.90 19.29 7.38
C GLY A 87 14.77 18.72 8.50
N LYS A 88 14.54 19.16 9.74
CA LYS A 88 15.29 18.70 10.91
C LYS A 88 14.80 17.33 11.38
N SER A 89 15.69 16.55 12.01
CA SER A 89 15.33 15.29 12.66
C SER A 89 14.13 15.47 13.59
N ALA A 90 13.12 14.61 13.45
CA ALA A 90 11.97 14.58 14.35
C ALA A 90 12.41 14.22 15.78
N ASN A 91 11.74 14.81 16.76
CA ASN A 91 12.04 14.64 18.19
C ASN A 91 10.74 14.59 19.00
N ASN A 92 10.86 14.38 20.31
CA ASN A 92 9.70 14.21 21.20
C ASN A 92 8.74 13.09 20.73
N ILE A 93 9.31 12.04 20.10
CA ILE A 93 8.54 10.98 19.48
C ILE A 93 8.02 10.05 20.56
N ASN A 94 6.70 9.90 20.64
CA ASN A 94 6.02 8.90 21.44
C ASN A 94 5.30 7.89 20.51
N THR A 95 5.36 6.61 20.87
CA THR A 95 4.73 5.53 20.09
C THR A 95 4.12 4.50 21.03
N GLN A 96 2.80 4.32 20.95
CA GLN A 96 2.06 3.37 21.75
C GLN A 96 1.24 2.46 20.83
N LEU A 97 1.54 1.15 20.86
CA LEU A 97 0.82 0.14 20.09
C LEU A 97 -0.06 -0.71 21.00
N SER A 98 -1.33 -0.85 20.65
CA SER A 98 -2.26 -1.76 21.33
C SER A 98 -2.11 -3.22 20.86
N GLY A 99 -1.57 -3.45 19.65
CA GLY A 99 -1.37 -4.76 19.07
C GLY A 99 -0.13 -4.85 18.19
N ARG A 100 0.15 -6.04 17.64
CA ARG A 100 1.10 -6.19 16.52
C ARG A 100 0.36 -6.00 15.20
N LEU A 101 1.02 -5.43 14.19
CA LEU A 101 0.56 -5.46 12.80
C LEU A 101 0.75 -6.89 12.24
N PRO A 102 -0.32 -7.61 11.83
CA PRO A 102 -0.19 -8.95 11.27
C PRO A 102 0.56 -9.00 9.94
N ARG A 103 1.25 -10.13 9.69
CA ARG A 103 1.78 -10.49 8.36
C ARG A 103 0.72 -11.28 7.60
N GLY A 104 -0.26 -10.59 7.02
CA GLY A 104 -1.40 -11.22 6.33
C GLY A 104 -2.31 -10.22 5.61
N PRO A 105 -3.46 -10.67 5.06
CA PRO A 105 -4.40 -9.81 4.33
C PRO A 105 -5.18 -8.88 5.28
N ILE A 106 -4.56 -7.77 5.62
CA ILE A 106 -5.11 -6.70 6.46
C ILE A 106 -5.16 -5.38 5.68
N SER A 107 -5.89 -4.40 6.19
CA SER A 107 -5.87 -3.03 5.65
C SER A 107 -5.59 -2.02 6.75
N VAL A 108 -4.71 -1.07 6.45
CA VAL A 108 -4.24 -0.03 7.37
C VAL A 108 -4.83 1.31 6.97
N PHE A 109 -5.37 2.05 7.94
CA PHE A 109 -6.02 3.34 7.71
C PHE A 109 -5.78 4.30 8.88
N LEU A 110 -5.79 5.60 8.59
CA LEU A 110 -5.76 6.64 9.62
C LEU A 110 -7.17 6.80 10.18
N ARG A 111 -7.33 6.57 11.48
CA ARG A 111 -8.57 6.83 12.24
C ARG A 111 -8.64 8.30 12.61
N GLU A 112 -7.56 8.81 13.20
CA GLU A 112 -7.41 10.19 13.66
C GLU A 112 -6.07 10.76 13.18
N ARG A 113 -6.03 12.07 13.00
CA ARG A 113 -4.83 12.84 12.66
C ARG A 113 -5.02 14.28 13.10
N ASP A 114 -3.96 14.88 13.62
CA ASP A 114 -3.91 16.27 14.04
C ASP A 114 -2.52 16.85 13.73
N GLY A 115 -2.47 18.18 13.68
CA GLY A 115 -1.32 18.96 13.24
C GLY A 115 -1.61 19.76 11.97
N ARG A 116 -0.73 20.74 11.73
CA ARG A 116 -0.91 21.84 10.77
C ARG A 116 -0.85 21.44 9.29
N GLY A 117 -0.11 20.39 8.99
CA GLY A 117 0.20 19.91 7.65
C GLY A 117 -0.71 18.76 7.20
N SER A 118 -0.12 17.72 6.59
CA SER A 118 -0.86 16.57 6.09
C SER A 118 -0.27 15.24 6.56
N VAL A 119 -1.15 14.36 7.06
CA VAL A 119 -0.83 12.97 7.43
C VAL A 119 -1.60 12.04 6.50
N ARG A 120 -0.88 11.13 5.81
CA ARG A 120 -1.44 10.18 4.83
C ARG A 120 -0.70 8.84 4.88
N VAL A 121 -1.43 7.74 4.77
CA VAL A 121 -0.83 6.43 4.47
C VAL A 121 -0.31 6.48 3.02
N VAL A 122 0.97 6.15 2.82
CA VAL A 122 1.62 6.10 1.50
C VAL A 122 1.98 4.69 1.06
N GLN A 123 1.95 3.72 1.98
CA GLN A 123 2.20 2.31 1.70
C GLN A 123 1.33 1.43 2.62
N GLN A 124 0.60 0.49 2.02
CA GLN A 124 -0.10 -0.58 2.74
C GLN A 124 0.86 -1.74 3.03
N PRO A 125 0.66 -2.52 4.10
CA PRO A 125 1.45 -3.72 4.33
C PRO A 125 1.06 -4.79 3.29
N THR A 126 1.99 -5.14 2.40
CA THR A 126 1.81 -6.20 1.39
C THR A 126 2.96 -7.20 1.47
N PRO A 127 2.81 -8.43 0.93
CA PRO A 127 3.91 -9.39 0.86
C PRO A 127 5.16 -8.80 0.18
N ASP A 128 4.99 -7.97 -0.86
CA ASP A 128 6.07 -7.35 -1.64
C ASP A 128 6.91 -6.32 -0.86
N ASN A 129 6.46 -5.93 0.34
CA ASN A 129 7.15 -4.96 1.20
C ASN A 129 7.36 -5.48 2.64
N ASP A 130 7.43 -6.80 2.80
CA ASP A 130 7.57 -7.49 4.08
C ASP A 130 6.46 -7.13 5.08
N PHE A 131 5.24 -6.84 4.60
CA PHE A 131 4.12 -6.37 5.41
C PHE A 131 4.40 -5.07 6.18
N THR A 132 5.16 -4.16 5.56
CA THR A 132 5.52 -2.85 6.13
C THR A 132 4.55 -1.76 5.69
N ALA A 133 3.79 -1.21 6.64
CA ALA A 133 2.98 -0.03 6.41
C ALA A 133 3.84 1.24 6.52
N ALA A 134 3.52 2.29 5.74
CA ALA A 134 4.20 3.58 5.86
C ALA A 134 3.23 4.77 5.84
N VAL A 135 3.40 5.67 6.80
CA VAL A 135 2.64 6.92 6.94
C VAL A 135 3.58 8.10 6.70
N ARG A 136 3.20 9.01 5.80
CA ARG A 136 3.93 10.25 5.56
C ARG A 136 3.25 11.41 6.29
N ILE A 137 4.04 12.14 7.07
CA ILE A 137 3.73 13.47 7.58
C ILE A 137 4.46 14.48 6.70
N HIS A 138 3.77 15.55 6.31
CA HIS A 138 4.36 16.66 5.58
C HIS A 138 3.80 17.99 6.11
N ASP A 139 4.66 18.78 6.74
CA ASP A 139 4.43 20.18 7.09
C ASP A 139 5.00 21.09 5.99
N PRO A 140 4.17 21.87 5.27
CA PRO A 140 4.66 22.81 4.27
C PRO A 140 5.20 24.12 4.87
N GLN A 141 4.97 24.37 6.17
CA GLN A 141 5.40 25.60 6.83
C GLN A 141 6.79 25.45 7.47
N ARG A 142 7.48 26.58 7.64
CA ARG A 142 8.77 26.62 8.33
C ARG A 142 8.61 26.43 9.83
N GLY A 143 9.54 25.68 10.41
CA GLY A 143 9.64 25.52 11.85
C GLY A 143 8.79 24.37 12.37
N ARG A 144 9.24 23.84 13.49
CA ARG A 144 8.74 22.60 14.07
C ARG A 144 7.30 22.76 14.57
N SER A 145 6.46 21.76 14.32
CA SER A 145 5.09 21.69 14.85
C SER A 145 4.79 20.28 15.38
N HIS A 146 3.90 20.20 16.35
CA HIS A 146 3.48 18.92 16.92
C HIS A 146 2.48 18.22 15.99
N TYR A 147 2.64 16.91 15.82
CA TYR A 147 1.72 16.06 15.08
C TYR A 147 1.36 14.85 15.93
N ASN A 148 0.11 14.40 15.81
CA ASN A 148 -0.32 13.11 16.32
C ASN A 148 -1.22 12.42 15.30
N PHE A 149 -1.25 11.09 15.32
CA PHE A 149 -2.18 10.31 14.54
C PHE A 149 -2.45 8.94 15.17
N VAL A 150 -3.64 8.41 14.91
CA VAL A 150 -4.02 7.03 15.24
C VAL A 150 -4.12 6.24 13.95
N LEU A 151 -3.19 5.30 13.77
CA LEU A 151 -3.14 4.38 12.65
C LEU A 151 -3.75 3.04 13.09
N ALA A 152 -4.89 2.67 12.51
CA ALA A 152 -5.61 1.46 12.86
C ALA A 152 -5.52 0.41 11.74
N TRP A 153 -5.62 -0.86 12.12
CA TRP A 153 -5.70 -1.99 11.18
C TRP A 153 -6.78 -2.99 11.56
N ARG A 154 -7.29 -3.68 10.54
CA ARG A 154 -8.23 -4.78 10.66
C ARG A 154 -8.03 -5.79 9.52
N PRO A 155 -8.50 -7.04 9.66
CA PRO A 155 -8.52 -7.99 8.55
C PRO A 155 -9.32 -7.42 7.38
N LEU A 156 -8.90 -7.74 6.16
CA LEU A 156 -9.73 -7.51 5.00
C LEU A 156 -10.91 -8.50 5.08
N SER A 157 -12.12 -8.00 5.22
CA SER A 157 -13.32 -8.84 5.12
C SER A 157 -13.40 -9.40 3.69
N PRO A 158 -13.49 -10.73 3.50
CA PRO A 158 -13.76 -11.30 2.18
C PRO A 158 -15.07 -10.76 1.60
N PRO A 159 -15.19 -10.58 0.28
CA PRO A 159 -16.46 -10.24 -0.35
C PRO A 159 -17.55 -11.28 -0.02
N PRO A 160 -18.79 -10.87 0.28
CA PRO A 160 -19.90 -11.81 0.41
C PRO A 160 -20.05 -12.62 -0.89
N GLY A 161 -20.10 -13.95 -0.77
CA GLY A 161 -20.17 -14.86 -1.91
C GLY A 161 -18.85 -15.42 -2.42
N ALA A 162 -17.70 -15.10 -1.81
CA ALA A 162 -16.43 -15.76 -2.12
C ALA A 162 -16.40 -17.27 -1.79
N PHE A 163 -17.33 -17.74 -0.96
CA PHE A 163 -17.55 -19.15 -0.61
C PHE A 163 -18.95 -19.57 -1.09
N GLY A 164 -19.09 -19.75 -2.41
CA GLY A 164 -20.26 -20.39 -3.00
C GLY A 164 -20.09 -21.91 -2.96
N TYR A 165 -21.04 -22.59 -2.30
CA TYR A 165 -21.19 -24.05 -2.30
C TYR A 165 -21.94 -24.52 -3.55
#